data_AF-A0A645J6A2-F1
#
_entry.id   AF-A0A645J6A2-F1
#
_cell.length_a   1.000
_cell.length_b   1.000
_cell.length_c   1.000
_cell.angle_alpha   90.00
_cell.angle_beta   90.00
_cell.angle_gamma   90.00
#
_symmetry.space_group_name_H-M   'P 1'
#
loop_
_entity.id
_entity.type
_entity.pdbx_description
1 polymer ?
#
loop_
_entity_poly.entity_id
_entity_poly.type
_entity_poly.pdbx_seq_one_letter_code
_entity_poly.pdbx_strand_id
1 'polypeptide(L)'
;MSGAKNMLAFPEFSDISKAKSLFQTLEEKDVLVTLLEESKCNDLQILIGSENTVQGMKDCSVITATYKLSDDTRGTIGIVGPTRMDYSQVVSVLNGMVKNIERVLRNLTDNNKDNKDG
;
A
#
# COMPACT_ATOMS: atom_id res chain seq x y z
N MET A 1 0.31 10.85 8.91
CA MET A 1 0.13 10.08 10.16
C MET A 1 -1.33 9.93 10.63
N SER A 2 -2.34 10.49 9.96
CA SER A 2 -3.75 10.33 10.40
C SER A 2 -4.25 8.88 10.36
N GLY A 3 -3.80 8.07 9.40
CA GLY A 3 -4.22 6.66 9.25
C GLY A 3 -3.84 5.77 10.43
N ALA A 4 -2.57 5.79 10.86
CA ALA A 4 -2.10 4.95 11.98
C ALA A 4 -2.79 5.30 13.31
N LYS A 5 -3.15 6.58 13.53
CA LYS A 5 -3.94 6.98 14.70
C LYS A 5 -5.35 6.39 14.65
N ASN A 6 -5.98 6.35 13.48
CA ASN A 6 -7.30 5.73 13.31
C ASN A 6 -7.26 4.21 13.53
N MET A 7 -6.13 3.54 13.25
CA MET A 7 -5.98 2.10 13.52
C MET A 7 -6.11 1.76 15.00
N LEU A 8 -5.67 2.63 15.91
CA LEU A 8 -5.78 2.41 17.36
C LEU A 8 -7.22 2.41 17.90
N ALA A 9 -8.19 2.89 17.12
CA ALA A 9 -9.59 2.84 17.50
C ALA A 9 -10.24 1.46 17.31
N PHE A 10 -9.55 0.53 16.65
CA PHE A 10 -10.09 -0.79 16.34
C PHE A 10 -9.76 -1.82 17.44
N PRO A 11 -10.68 -2.76 17.75
CA PRO A 11 -10.48 -3.77 18.79
C PRO A 11 -9.21 -4.61 18.63
N GLU A 12 -8.77 -4.83 17.39
CA GLU A 12 -7.56 -5.55 17.03
C GLU A 12 -6.29 -4.95 17.68
N PHE A 13 -6.31 -3.65 18.00
CA PHE A 13 -5.20 -2.90 18.59
C PHE A 13 -5.50 -2.38 20.00
N SER A 14 -6.50 -2.94 20.69
CA SER A 14 -6.79 -2.58 22.09
C SER A 14 -5.67 -3.01 23.06
N ASP A 15 -4.82 -3.96 22.64
CA ASP A 15 -3.60 -4.36 23.35
C ASP A 15 -2.44 -3.44 22.95
N ILE A 16 -1.85 -2.78 23.95
CA ILE A 16 -0.71 -1.88 23.78
C ILE A 16 0.50 -2.59 23.14
N SER A 17 0.66 -3.89 23.37
CA SER A 17 1.74 -4.69 22.81
C SER A 17 1.58 -4.83 21.29
N LYS A 18 0.35 -5.05 20.82
CA LYS A 18 0.01 -5.12 19.39
C LYS A 18 0.19 -3.76 18.72
N ALA A 19 -0.30 -2.69 19.36
CA ALA A 19 -0.12 -1.33 18.88
C ALA A 19 1.38 -0.98 18.72
N LYS A 20 2.20 -1.29 19.74
CA LYS A 20 3.65 -1.05 19.71
C LYS A 20 4.32 -1.85 18.59
N SER A 21 3.97 -3.12 18.44
CA SER A 21 4.51 -3.99 17.38
C SER A 21 4.19 -3.45 15.98
N LEU A 22 2.96 -2.95 15.77
CA LEU A 22 2.57 -2.32 14.51
C LEU A 22 3.40 -1.08 14.22
N PHE A 23 3.50 -0.15 15.19
CA PHE A 23 4.26 1.10 14.97
C PHE A 23 5.73 0.84 14.69
N GLN A 24 6.36 -0.08 15.43
CA GLN A 24 7.73 -0.46 15.16
C GLN A 24 7.90 -0.99 13.73
N THR A 25 6.96 -1.82 13.27
CA THR A 25 6.96 -2.35 11.89
C THR A 25 6.79 -1.24 10.86
N LEU A 26 5.94 -0.24 11.12
CA LEU A 26 5.72 0.89 10.23
C LEU A 26 6.91 1.87 10.17
N GLU A 27 7.77 1.88 11.19
CA GLU A 27 8.99 2.70 11.23
C GLU A 27 10.16 2.02 10.51
N GLU A 28 10.15 0.69 10.43
CA GLU A 28 11.19 -0.12 9.78
C GLU A 28 11.00 -0.19 8.26
N LYS A 29 11.75 0.64 7.52
CA LYS A 29 11.66 0.71 6.05
C LYS A 29 11.88 -0.62 5.34
N ASP A 30 12.85 -1.41 5.78
CA ASP A 30 13.19 -2.68 5.14
C ASP A 30 12.04 -3.68 5.22
N VAL A 31 11.33 -3.69 6.35
CA VAL A 31 10.16 -4.55 6.56
C VAL A 31 8.99 -4.12 5.67
N LEU A 32 8.77 -2.82 5.52
CA LEU A 32 7.77 -2.29 4.58
C LEU A 32 8.11 -2.62 3.13
N VAL A 33 9.39 -2.57 2.77
CA VAL A 33 9.84 -2.96 1.43
C VAL A 33 9.51 -4.44 1.20
N THR A 34 9.86 -5.34 2.13
CA THR A 34 9.55 -6.77 2.01
C THR A 34 8.06 -7.02 1.74
N LEU A 35 7.16 -6.35 2.48
CA LEU A 35 5.72 -6.48 2.27
C LEU A 35 5.26 -6.06 0.87
N LEU A 36 5.88 -5.02 0.31
CA LEU A 36 5.54 -4.51 -1.03
C LEU A 36 6.19 -5.32 -2.16
N GLU A 37 7.32 -5.97 -1.89
CA GLU A 37 8.01 -6.81 -2.87
C GLU A 37 7.26 -8.12 -3.13
N GLU A 38 6.63 -8.68 -2.10
CA GLU A 38 5.73 -9.84 -2.23
C GLU A 38 4.56 -9.58 -3.20
N SER A 39 4.24 -8.31 -3.45
CA SER A 39 3.15 -7.88 -4.34
C SER A 39 3.54 -7.69 -5.80
N LYS A 40 4.84 -7.57 -6.13
CA LYS A 40 5.32 -7.13 -7.47
C LYS A 40 4.86 -8.01 -8.63
N CYS A 41 4.47 -9.26 -8.35
CA CYS A 41 4.00 -10.22 -9.36
C CYS A 41 2.52 -10.08 -9.74
N ASN A 42 1.69 -9.42 -8.92
CA ASN A 42 0.24 -9.34 -9.12
C ASN A 42 -0.20 -7.89 -9.32
N ASP A 43 -1.18 -7.65 -10.19
CA ASP A 43 -1.76 -6.31 -10.37
C ASP A 43 -2.52 -5.85 -9.10
N LEU A 44 -3.05 -6.79 -8.32
CA LEU A 44 -3.70 -6.60 -7.02
C LEU A 44 -3.38 -7.78 -6.10
N GLN A 45 -3.02 -7.53 -4.84
CA GLN A 45 -2.82 -8.54 -3.81
C GLN A 45 -3.52 -8.13 -2.51
N ILE A 46 -4.08 -9.12 -1.81
CA ILE A 46 -4.73 -8.95 -0.51
C ILE A 46 -4.12 -10.00 0.42
N LEU A 47 -3.50 -9.54 1.50
CA LEU A 47 -2.99 -10.37 2.60
C LEU A 47 -3.77 -10.05 3.86
N ILE A 48 -4.33 -11.07 4.51
CA ILE A 48 -5.20 -10.92 5.68
C ILE A 48 -4.57 -11.62 6.88
N GLY A 49 -4.22 -10.82 7.89
CA GLY A 49 -3.79 -11.28 9.20
C GLY A 49 -2.62 -12.26 9.13
N SER A 50 -2.89 -13.54 9.40
CA SER A 50 -1.88 -14.60 9.40
C SER A 50 -1.21 -14.86 8.06
N GLU A 51 -1.77 -14.38 6.95
CA GLU A 51 -1.14 -14.44 5.62
C GLU A 51 0.09 -13.51 5.52
N ASN A 52 0.20 -12.51 6.39
CA ASN A 52 1.36 -11.64 6.42
C ASN A 52 2.58 -12.38 6.99
N THR A 53 3.69 -12.32 6.25
CA THR A 53 4.98 -12.88 6.66
C THR A 53 5.61 -12.09 7.81
N VAL A 54 5.31 -10.78 7.88
CA VAL A 54 5.78 -9.86 8.92
C VAL A 54 4.96 -9.98 10.19
N GLN A 55 5.64 -10.28 11.31
CA GLN A 55 5.00 -10.53 12.61
C GLN A 55 4.11 -9.37 13.08
N GLY A 56 4.57 -8.12 12.96
CA GLY A 56 3.79 -6.94 13.38
C GLY A 56 2.62 -6.59 12.47
N MET A 57 2.44 -7.29 11.35
CA MET A 57 1.30 -7.14 10.44
C MET A 57 0.26 -8.27 10.59
N LYS A 58 0.47 -9.23 11.50
CA LYS A 58 -0.45 -10.37 11.65
C LYS A 58 -1.85 -10.04 12.14
N ASP A 59 -2.05 -8.85 12.70
CA ASP A 59 -3.37 -8.30 13.07
C ASP A 59 -3.92 -7.31 12.01
N CYS A 60 -3.22 -7.15 10.88
CA CYS A 60 -3.59 -6.22 9.81
C CYS A 60 -4.01 -6.97 8.53
N SER A 61 -4.81 -6.30 7.71
CA SER A 61 -4.88 -6.58 6.27
C SER A 61 -3.98 -5.63 5.51
N VAL A 62 -3.28 -6.14 4.50
CA VAL A 62 -2.44 -5.40 3.58
C VAL A 62 -2.99 -5.62 2.17
N ILE A 63 -3.46 -4.55 1.54
CA ILE A 63 -4.00 -4.58 0.18
C ILE A 63 -3.08 -3.75 -0.69
N THR A 64 -2.47 -4.36 -1.71
CA THR A 64 -1.52 -3.70 -2.60
C THR A 64 -1.99 -3.75 -4.04
N ALA A 65 -1.63 -2.73 -4.82
CA ALA A 65 -1.87 -2.66 -6.25
C ALA A 65 -0.63 -2.11 -6.96
N THR A 66 -0.33 -2.66 -8.12
CA THR A 66 0.80 -2.24 -8.94
C THR A 66 0.33 -1.33 -10.07
N TYR A 67 1.01 -0.20 -10.24
CA TYR A 67 0.80 0.75 -11.34
C TYR A 67 1.96 0.68 -12.33
N LYS A 68 1.68 0.95 -13.60
CA LYS A 68 2.66 0.81 -14.69
C LYS A 68 2.97 2.17 -15.31
N LEU A 69 4.25 2.45 -15.50
CA LEU A 69 4.74 3.57 -16.30
C LEU A 69 5.04 3.12 -17.73
N SER A 70 5.25 4.09 -18.61
CA SER A 70 5.50 3.91 -20.04
C SER A 70 6.85 3.27 -20.39
N ASP A 71 7.78 3.18 -19.44
CA ASP A 71 9.16 2.67 -19.61
C ASP A 71 9.37 1.29 -18.97
N ASP A 72 8.30 0.51 -18.80
CA ASP A 72 8.28 -0.78 -18.09
C ASP A 72 8.61 -0.67 -16.58
N THR A 73 8.75 0.55 -16.05
CA THR A 73 8.85 0.78 -14.61
C THR A 73 7.51 0.48 -13.95
N ARG A 74 7.55 -0.31 -12.88
CA ARG A 74 6.40 -0.64 -12.03
C ARG A 74 6.59 -0.06 -10.64
N GLY A 75 5.54 0.51 -10.10
CA GLY A 75 5.49 0.88 -8.69
C GLY A 75 4.33 0.19 -7.98
N THR A 76 4.46 -0.01 -6.67
CA THR A 76 3.41 -0.61 -5.85
C THR A 76 2.91 0.42 -4.85
N ILE A 77 1.60 0.52 -4.70
CA ILE A 77 0.95 1.23 -3.60
C ILE A 77 0.16 0.24 -2.75
N GLY A 78 -0.09 0.57 -1.48
CA GLY A 78 -0.88 -0.29 -0.62
C GLY A 78 -1.62 0.45 0.48
N ILE A 79 -2.63 -0.23 1.02
CA ILE A 79 -3.44 0.18 2.16
C ILE A 79 -3.28 -0.87 3.25
N VAL A 80 -2.97 -0.39 4.46
CA VAL A 80 -2.95 -1.21 5.68
C VAL A 80 -4.18 -0.86 6.49
N GLY A 81 -4.91 -1.87 6.94
CA GLY A 81 -6.13 -1.72 7.72
C GLY A 81 -6.39 -2.88 8.68
N PRO A 82 -7.45 -2.82 9.50
CA PRO A 82 -7.86 -3.95 10.34
C PRO A 82 -8.31 -5.14 9.48
N THR A 83 -8.32 -6.35 10.06
CA THR A 83 -8.79 -7.56 9.37
C THR A 83 -10.29 -7.55 9.07
N ARG A 84 -11.07 -6.73 9.78
CA ARG A 84 -12.50 -6.52 9.52
C ARG A 84 -12.71 -5.18 8.83
N MET A 85 -12.65 -5.18 7.51
CA MET A 85 -12.86 -3.99 6.67
C MET A 85 -13.73 -4.31 5.44
N ASP A 86 -14.29 -3.27 4.81
CA ASP A 86 -14.96 -3.42 3.51
C ASP A 86 -13.92 -3.49 2.39
N TYR A 87 -13.50 -4.70 2.06
CA TYR A 87 -12.51 -4.96 1.01
C TYR A 87 -12.96 -4.45 -0.36
N SER A 88 -14.26 -4.50 -0.67
CA SER A 88 -14.78 -4.04 -1.96
C SER A 88 -14.60 -2.54 -2.11
N GLN A 89 -14.97 -1.78 -1.08
CA GLN A 89 -14.76 -0.34 -1.04
C GLN A 89 -13.28 0.01 -1.14
N VAL A 90 -12.42 -0.68 -0.39
CA VAL A 90 -10.98 -0.37 -0.37
C VAL A 90 -10.31 -0.69 -1.70
N VAL A 91 -10.62 -1.83 -2.32
CA VAL A 91 -10.13 -2.17 -3.67
C VAL A 91 -10.60 -1.13 -4.69
N SER A 92 -11.85 -0.66 -4.59
CA SER A 92 -12.36 0.38 -5.49
C SER A 92 -11.58 1.70 -5.33
N VAL A 93 -11.30 2.12 -4.09
CA VAL A 93 -10.48 3.31 -3.82
C VAL A 93 -9.07 3.15 -4.36
N LEU A 94 -8.44 2.01 -4.10
CA LEU A 94 -7.07 1.74 -4.52
C LEU A 94 -6.92 1.75 -6.05
N ASN A 95 -7.87 1.13 -6.77
CA ASN A 95 -7.93 1.18 -8.23
C ASN A 95 -8.10 2.60 -8.77
N GLY A 96 -8.89 3.44 -8.10
CA GLY A 96 -9.01 4.86 -8.43
C GLY A 96 -7.69 5.60 -8.26
N MET A 97 -6.95 5.32 -7.18
CA MET A 97 -5.63 5.90 -6.94
C MET A 97 -4.62 5.48 -8.01
N VAL A 98 -4.55 4.18 -8.36
CA VAL A 98 -3.68 3.66 -9.43
C VAL A 98 -3.92 4.44 -10.73
N LYS A 99 -5.18 4.53 -11.18
CA LYS A 99 -5.51 5.25 -12.42
C LYS A 99 -5.12 6.72 -12.39
N ASN A 100 -5.25 7.37 -11.23
CA ASN A 100 -4.86 8.77 -11.07
C ASN A 100 -3.34 8.95 -11.09
N ILE A 101 -2.60 8.07 -10.41
CA ILE A 101 -1.13 8.06 -10.43
C ILE A 101 -0.63 7.84 -11.85
N GLU A 102 -1.15 6.82 -12.55
CA GLU A 102 -0.78 6.55 -13.94
C GLU A 102 -1.04 7.76 -14.85
N ARG A 103 -2.20 8.42 -14.69
CA ARG A 103 -2.52 9.64 -15.46
C ARG A 103 -1.51 10.77 -15.18
N VAL A 104 -1.22 11.04 -13.91
CA VAL A 104 -0.28 12.11 -13.53
C VAL A 104 1.14 11.80 -14.04
N LEU A 105 1.61 10.57 -13.88
CA LEU A 105 2.95 10.16 -14.32
C LEU A 105 3.10 10.19 -15.84
N ARG A 106 2.08 9.75 -16.58
CA ARG A 106 2.05 9.88 -18.06
C ARG A 106 2.16 11.34 -18.48
N ASN A 107 1.33 12.21 -17.90
CA ASN A 107 1.37 13.65 -18.21
C ASN A 107 2.76 14.27 -17.92
N LEU A 108 3.43 13.85 -16.83
CA LEU A 108 4.77 14.35 -16.52
C LEU A 108 5.83 13.83 -17.51
N THR A 109 5.65 12.62 -18.04
CA THR A 109 6.60 12.03 -19.00
C THR A 109 6.42 12.62 -20.40
N ASP A 110 5.17 12.91 -20.79
CA ASP A 110 4.84 13.51 -22.08
C ASP A 110 5.29 14.98 -22.18
N ASN A 111 5.05 15.79 -21.14
CA ASN A 111 5.48 17.20 -21.10
C ASN A 111 7.01 17.40 -21.18
N ASN A 112 7.81 16.39 -20.83
CA ASN A 112 9.27 16.47 -20.91
C ASN A 112 9.80 16.17 -22.33
N LYS A 113 8.98 15.64 -23.25
CA LYS A 113 9.38 15.41 -24.66
C LYS A 113 9.23 16.67 -25.52
N ASP A 114 8.22 17.50 -25.25
CA ASP A 114 7.96 18.73 -26.02
C ASP A 114 9.01 19.84 -25.81
N ASN A 115 9.89 19.69 -24.81
CA ASN A 115 10.90 20.70 -24.46
C ASN A 115 12.31 20.37 -25.00
N LYS A 116 12.46 19.34 -25.85
CA LYS A 116 13.74 18.93 -26.46
C LYS A 116 13.87 19.17 -27.96
N ASP A 117 12.81 19.63 -28.62
CA ASP A 117 12.80 19.92 -30.08
C ASP A 117 12.79 21.43 -30.38
N GLY A 118 13.28 22.26 -29.46
CA GLY A 118 13.41 23.73 -29.60
C GLY A 118 14.85 24.20 -29.67
#